data_AF-A0A5C3P0V2-F1
#
_entry.id   AF-A0A5C3P0V2-F1
#
_cell.length_a   1.000
_cell.length_b   1.000
_cell.length_c   1.000
_cell.angle_alpha   90.00
_cell.angle_beta   90.00
_cell.angle_gamma   90.00
#
_symmetry.space_group_name_H-M   'P 1'
#
loop_
_entity.id
_entity.type
_entity.pdbx_description
1 polymer ?
#
loop_
_entity_poly.entity_id
_entity_poly.type
_entity_poly.pdbx_seq_one_letter_code
_entity_poly.pdbx_strand_id
1 'polypeptide(L)'
;MSARLALMQPLRRTGAAFVAAVGRLDKSLSPSDTINRLRQHNFTFADSAYLFHIGLASFWLYIMDVPILLKLMIPITYIIALLIPFTSQFFVPASPIFLYLLSFFSSKFIPKEYRPTPSVVLLPTLESVLYGANVSDILTRFTHPILDIIAWVPYGVGHYVVPFVVAAFLWLFRPKEALHYWARAFGFMNLTGVLIQIVFPCAAPWYELIYGLTPADYSIRGSPGGLARIDRLFHGSGYTTAFSNSPLVFGAFPSLHAASATMEALFISHFFPQTTKWVFGYAAILYWATMYLTHHYLVDVVGGSCLAVAFFFLMMPEELKSPAAATSPPGGLPAASYRSKYAIYDLEEPLVRGRGRGNGAIMRDAEAYDLEELSDRESDSEMDITYRSPVVPDGPASAVPLVKSGGRASPTKKSHRHTASIASLIRSEERGEEGWSPIGGSFAFPPTPTRAQTFEEGKGPRA
;
A
#
# COMPACT_ATOMS: atom_id res chain seq x y z
N MET A 1 -21.37 -24.35 -25.29
CA MET A 1 -21.34 -23.01 -25.91
C MET A 1 -21.36 -21.88 -24.86
N SER A 2 -22.16 -22.00 -23.80
CA SER A 2 -22.29 -21.01 -22.70
C SER A 2 -20.98 -20.67 -21.94
N ALA A 3 -20.14 -21.66 -21.60
CA ALA A 3 -18.88 -21.40 -20.88
C ALA A 3 -17.81 -20.64 -21.70
N ARG A 4 -17.79 -20.81 -23.03
CA ARG A 4 -16.88 -20.05 -23.92
C ARG A 4 -17.30 -18.58 -23.99
N LEU A 5 -18.60 -18.29 -24.07
CA LEU A 5 -19.12 -16.92 -24.08
C LEU A 5 -18.87 -16.21 -22.74
N ALA A 6 -18.99 -16.91 -21.61
CA ALA A 6 -18.72 -16.35 -20.28
C ALA A 6 -17.24 -16.00 -20.04
N LEU A 7 -16.30 -16.81 -20.53
CA LEU A 7 -14.85 -16.52 -20.45
C LEU A 7 -14.40 -15.40 -21.41
N MET A 8 -15.13 -15.19 -22.51
CA MET A 8 -14.82 -14.14 -23.48
C MET A 8 -15.16 -12.72 -22.96
N GLN A 9 -16.10 -12.58 -22.04
CA GLN A 9 -16.53 -11.28 -21.51
C GLN A 9 -15.44 -10.56 -20.68
N PRO A 10 -14.80 -11.18 -19.67
CA PRO A 10 -13.70 -10.54 -18.94
C PRO A 10 -12.50 -10.20 -19.84
N LEU A 11 -12.18 -11.08 -20.78
CA LEU A 11 -11.08 -10.87 -21.73
C LEU A 11 -11.38 -9.69 -22.66
N ARG A 12 -12.60 -9.60 -23.17
CA ARG A 12 -13.06 -8.49 -24.02
C ARG A 12 -13.07 -7.17 -23.24
N ARG A 13 -13.58 -7.16 -22.00
CA ARG A 13 -13.56 -5.97 -21.12
C ARG A 13 -12.14 -5.51 -20.83
N THR A 14 -11.24 -6.43 -20.51
CA THR A 14 -9.82 -6.12 -20.28
C THR A 14 -9.15 -5.59 -21.54
N GLY A 15 -9.45 -6.17 -22.71
CA GLY A 15 -8.95 -5.70 -24.01
C GLY A 15 -9.44 -4.28 -24.33
N ALA A 16 -10.72 -3.99 -24.13
CA ALA A 16 -11.28 -2.66 -24.32
C ALA A 16 -10.66 -1.62 -23.36
N ALA A 17 -10.55 -1.98 -22.07
CA ALA A 17 -9.90 -1.14 -21.06
C ALA A 17 -8.43 -0.85 -21.43
N PHE A 18 -7.71 -1.84 -21.95
CA PHE A 18 -6.33 -1.67 -22.42
C PHE A 18 -6.24 -0.73 -23.64
N VAL A 19 -7.11 -0.89 -24.64
CA VAL A 19 -7.14 0.00 -25.81
C VAL A 19 -7.45 1.45 -25.39
N ALA A 20 -8.46 1.65 -24.54
CA ALA A 20 -8.76 2.96 -23.97
C ALA A 20 -7.57 3.52 -23.17
N ALA A 21 -6.86 2.63 -22.45
CA ALA A 21 -5.69 2.99 -21.66
C ALA A 21 -4.49 3.47 -22.45
N VAL A 22 -4.19 2.79 -23.56
CA VAL A 22 -3.16 3.23 -24.50
C VAL A 22 -3.64 4.48 -25.26
N GLY A 23 -4.94 4.57 -25.56
CA GLY A 23 -5.56 5.70 -26.24
C GLY A 23 -5.30 7.04 -25.54
N ARG A 24 -5.49 7.08 -24.22
CA ARG A 24 -5.37 8.28 -23.37
C ARG A 24 -3.92 8.69 -22.99
N LEU A 25 -2.92 7.86 -23.27
CA LEU A 25 -1.52 8.23 -23.01
C LEU A 25 -1.13 9.45 -23.85
N ASP A 26 -0.38 10.36 -23.23
CA ASP A 26 0.34 11.40 -23.96
C ASP A 26 1.46 10.74 -24.77
N LYS A 27 1.44 10.88 -26.09
CA LYS A 27 2.41 10.23 -26.99
C LYS A 27 3.47 11.20 -27.50
N SER A 28 3.48 12.44 -27.01
CA SER A 28 4.48 13.42 -27.45
C SER A 28 5.88 13.03 -26.98
N LEU A 29 6.83 13.13 -27.91
CA LEU A 29 8.26 12.96 -27.66
C LEU A 29 9.01 14.30 -27.66
N SER A 30 8.29 15.42 -27.79
CA SER A 30 8.88 16.76 -27.90
C SER A 30 9.18 17.33 -26.51
N PRO A 31 10.45 17.60 -26.14
CA PRO A 31 10.78 18.26 -24.89
C PRO A 31 10.16 19.65 -24.75
N SER A 32 9.93 20.33 -25.88
CA SER A 32 9.33 21.66 -25.91
C SER A 32 7.94 21.70 -25.27
N ASP A 33 7.16 20.62 -25.36
CA ASP A 33 5.83 20.55 -24.76
C ASP A 33 5.90 20.58 -23.24
N THR A 34 6.84 19.83 -22.65
CA THR A 34 7.10 19.86 -21.20
C THR A 34 7.62 21.22 -20.76
N ILE A 35 8.54 21.82 -21.50
CA ILE A 35 9.06 23.17 -21.19
C ILE A 35 7.94 24.21 -21.24
N ASN A 36 7.05 24.14 -22.23
CA ASN A 36 5.91 25.04 -22.33
C ASN A 36 4.92 24.84 -21.18
N ARG A 37 4.61 23.58 -20.80
CA ARG A 37 3.79 23.27 -19.61
C ARG A 37 4.41 23.86 -18.34
N LEU A 38 5.71 23.71 -18.15
CA LEU A 38 6.41 24.23 -16.98
C LEU A 38 6.39 25.77 -16.94
N ARG A 39 6.55 26.44 -18.09
CA ARG A 39 6.46 27.91 -18.21
C ARG A 39 5.06 28.45 -17.88
N GLN A 40 4.02 27.67 -18.18
CA GLN A 40 2.62 28.00 -17.93
C GLN A 40 2.13 27.54 -16.55
N HIS A 41 2.96 26.78 -15.80
CA HIS A 41 2.57 26.25 -14.51
C HIS A 41 2.50 27.35 -13.46
N ASN A 42 1.35 27.46 -12.80
CA ASN A 42 1.18 28.34 -11.65
C ASN A 42 1.66 27.60 -10.40
N PHE A 43 2.89 27.92 -9.96
CA PHE A 43 3.48 27.30 -8.78
C PHE A 43 2.64 27.56 -7.52
N THR A 44 2.45 26.50 -6.76
CA THR A 44 1.74 26.48 -5.48
C THR A 44 2.68 26.05 -4.37
N PHE A 45 2.26 26.21 -3.11
CA PHE A 45 3.07 25.72 -1.98
C PHE A 45 3.30 24.19 -2.03
N ALA A 46 2.38 23.41 -2.60
CA ALA A 46 2.55 21.97 -2.76
C ALA A 46 3.74 21.60 -3.67
N ASP A 47 4.12 22.49 -4.60
CA ASP A 47 5.28 22.29 -5.47
C ASP A 47 6.62 22.38 -4.72
N SER A 48 6.63 22.88 -3.48
CA SER A 48 7.81 22.82 -2.60
C SER A 48 8.29 21.39 -2.33
N ALA A 49 7.41 20.39 -2.50
CA ALA A 49 7.79 18.99 -2.47
C ALA A 49 8.92 18.69 -3.46
N TYR A 50 8.95 19.30 -4.65
CA TYR A 50 10.03 19.07 -5.62
C TYR A 50 11.39 19.60 -5.13
N LEU A 51 11.41 20.69 -4.36
CA LEU A 51 12.64 21.17 -3.73
C LEU A 51 13.16 20.17 -2.70
N PHE A 52 12.26 19.58 -1.91
CA PHE A 52 12.60 18.49 -1.01
C PHE A 52 13.15 17.27 -1.77
N HIS A 53 12.53 16.87 -2.88
CA HIS A 53 13.03 15.75 -3.69
C HIS A 53 14.43 16.02 -4.23
N ILE A 54 14.67 17.21 -4.78
CA ILE A 54 15.98 17.60 -5.31
C ILE A 54 17.02 17.59 -4.19
N GLY A 55 16.74 18.25 -3.06
CA GLY A 55 17.68 18.30 -1.92
C GLY A 55 18.03 16.92 -1.39
N LEU A 56 17.03 16.06 -1.19
CA LEU A 56 17.24 14.70 -0.69
C LEU A 56 17.97 13.82 -1.71
N ALA A 57 17.62 13.91 -3.00
CA ALA A 57 18.34 13.19 -4.05
C ALA A 57 19.80 13.64 -4.17
N SER A 58 20.07 14.94 -4.11
CA SER A 58 21.42 15.49 -4.10
C SER A 58 22.23 14.98 -2.92
N PHE A 59 21.64 14.93 -1.73
CA PHE A 59 22.28 14.35 -0.54
C PHE A 59 22.64 12.87 -0.75
N TRP A 60 21.70 12.05 -1.23
CA TRP A 60 21.97 10.63 -1.46
C TRP A 60 23.02 10.39 -2.54
N LEU A 61 22.95 11.13 -3.65
CA LEU A 61 23.97 11.06 -4.70
C LEU A 61 25.34 11.50 -4.19
N TYR A 62 25.40 12.52 -3.32
CA TYR A 62 26.66 12.98 -2.74
C TYR A 62 27.35 11.87 -1.94
N ILE A 63 26.65 11.22 -0.99
CA ILE A 63 27.25 10.20 -0.12
C ILE A 63 27.47 8.84 -0.81
N MET A 64 26.80 8.58 -1.93
CA MET A 64 26.87 7.29 -2.62
C MET A 64 28.30 6.98 -3.07
N ASP A 65 28.89 5.89 -2.59
CA ASP A 65 30.24 5.46 -2.99
C ASP A 65 30.19 4.56 -4.23
N VAL A 66 30.00 5.19 -5.39
CA VAL A 66 29.89 4.57 -6.72
C VAL A 66 30.66 5.45 -7.71
N PRO A 67 31.32 4.86 -8.74
CA PRO A 67 32.02 5.63 -9.76
C PRO A 67 31.20 6.79 -10.31
N ILE A 68 31.83 7.96 -10.44
CA ILE A 68 31.14 9.23 -10.74
C ILE A 68 30.30 9.17 -12.02
N LEU A 69 30.75 8.44 -13.05
CA LEU A 69 30.01 8.28 -14.29
C LEU A 69 28.67 7.56 -14.08
N LEU A 70 28.67 6.46 -13.31
CA LEU A 70 27.45 5.72 -12.98
C LEU A 70 26.53 6.54 -12.06
N LYS A 71 27.12 7.28 -11.11
CA LYS A 71 26.38 8.20 -10.23
C LYS A 71 25.65 9.29 -11.03
N LEU A 72 26.32 9.90 -12.03
CA LEU A 72 25.74 10.94 -12.87
C LEU A 72 24.68 10.41 -13.85
N MET A 73 24.73 9.13 -14.23
CA MET A 73 23.67 8.53 -15.06
C MET A 73 22.30 8.58 -14.38
N ILE A 74 22.22 8.50 -13.05
CA ILE A 74 20.96 8.52 -12.31
C ILE A 74 20.19 9.84 -12.55
N PRO A 75 20.73 11.03 -12.20
CA PRO A 75 20.02 12.28 -12.44
C PRO A 75 19.87 12.59 -13.94
N ILE A 76 20.83 12.24 -14.80
CA ILE A 76 20.74 12.50 -16.24
C ILE A 76 19.56 11.72 -16.86
N THR A 77 19.47 10.41 -16.59
CA THR A 77 18.38 9.58 -17.13
C THR A 77 17.03 10.01 -16.57
N TYR A 78 16.97 10.39 -15.29
CA TYR A 78 15.76 10.90 -14.67
C TYR A 78 15.32 12.24 -15.28
N ILE A 79 16.22 13.20 -15.49
CA ILE A 79 15.93 14.48 -16.15
C ILE A 79 15.42 14.25 -17.58
N ILE A 80 16.06 13.37 -18.35
CA ILE A 80 15.59 13.03 -19.71
C ILE A 80 14.17 12.44 -19.65
N ALA A 81 13.91 11.53 -18.71
CA ALA A 81 12.58 10.94 -18.51
C ALA A 81 11.52 11.98 -18.12
N LEU A 82 11.89 13.02 -17.38
CA LEU A 82 10.99 14.13 -17.04
C LEU A 82 10.78 15.11 -18.20
N LEU A 83 11.77 15.30 -19.07
CA LEU A 83 11.66 16.21 -20.22
C LEU A 83 10.74 15.67 -21.31
N ILE A 84 10.68 14.35 -21.51
CA ILE A 84 9.87 13.73 -22.55
C ILE A 84 8.43 13.51 -22.06
N PRO A 85 7.39 14.12 -22.68
CA PRO A 85 6.01 14.01 -22.22
C PRO A 85 5.53 12.55 -22.07
N PHE A 86 5.87 11.70 -23.05
CA PHE A 86 5.55 10.27 -23.03
C PHE A 86 6.01 9.55 -21.76
N THR A 87 7.20 9.87 -21.23
CA THR A 87 7.71 9.25 -20.00
C THR A 87 7.34 10.04 -18.76
N SER A 88 7.31 11.37 -18.83
CA SER A 88 7.06 12.25 -17.67
C SER A 88 5.71 11.98 -17.00
N GLN A 89 4.68 11.60 -17.77
CA GLN A 89 3.36 11.24 -17.24
C GLN A 89 3.41 10.06 -16.24
N PHE A 90 4.45 9.22 -16.32
CA PHE A 90 4.73 8.16 -15.36
C PHE A 90 5.74 8.62 -14.29
N PHE A 91 6.85 9.23 -14.70
CA PHE A 91 7.96 9.55 -13.78
C PHE A 91 7.64 10.68 -12.80
N VAL A 92 6.85 11.68 -13.19
CA VAL A 92 6.45 12.79 -12.31
C VAL A 92 5.63 12.29 -11.11
N PRO A 93 4.50 11.57 -11.28
CA PRO A 93 3.75 11.06 -10.14
C PRO A 93 4.51 10.00 -9.34
N ALA A 94 5.41 9.23 -9.99
CA ALA A 94 6.24 8.21 -9.33
C ALA A 94 7.53 8.75 -8.69
N SER A 95 7.79 10.07 -8.75
CA SER A 95 9.00 10.70 -8.16
C SER A 95 9.28 10.27 -6.71
N PRO A 96 8.27 10.20 -5.81
CA PRO A 96 8.52 9.77 -4.43
C PRO A 96 8.98 8.31 -4.33
N ILE A 97 8.55 7.42 -5.26
CA ILE A 97 8.99 6.02 -5.32
C ILE A 97 10.47 5.96 -5.70
N PHE A 98 10.89 6.71 -6.73
CA PHE A 98 12.30 6.76 -7.13
C PHE A 98 13.19 7.31 -6.03
N LEU A 99 12.71 8.34 -5.32
CA LEU A 99 13.42 8.90 -4.17
C LEU A 99 13.49 7.91 -3.01
N TYR A 100 12.42 7.15 -2.74
CA TYR A 100 12.44 6.04 -1.79
C TYR A 100 13.51 5.01 -2.16
N LEU A 101 13.53 4.52 -3.40
CA LEU A 101 14.51 3.52 -3.84
C LEU A 101 15.95 4.04 -3.75
N LEU A 102 16.16 5.31 -4.13
CA LEU A 102 17.44 5.98 -3.98
C LEU A 102 17.86 6.07 -2.51
N SER A 103 16.94 6.44 -1.61
CA SER A 103 17.18 6.55 -0.17
C SER A 103 17.53 5.18 0.43
N PHE A 104 16.74 4.15 0.11
CA PHE A 104 16.94 2.79 0.58
C PHE A 104 18.31 2.25 0.16
N PHE A 105 18.63 2.32 -1.13
CA PHE A 105 19.92 1.84 -1.63
C PHE A 105 21.09 2.64 -1.06
N SER A 106 20.94 3.97 -0.95
CA SER A 106 22.05 4.85 -0.56
C SER A 106 22.31 4.85 0.95
N SER A 107 21.35 4.41 1.77
CA SER A 107 21.49 4.33 3.23
C SER A 107 22.73 3.55 3.68
N LYS A 108 23.16 2.54 2.92
CA LYS A 108 24.36 1.75 3.22
C LYS A 108 25.67 2.53 3.14
N PHE A 109 25.68 3.71 2.51
CA PHE A 109 26.87 4.57 2.40
C PHE A 109 26.98 5.59 3.53
N ILE A 110 25.99 5.68 4.42
CA ILE A 110 26.10 6.53 5.61
C ILE A 110 27.27 6.03 6.46
N PRO A 111 28.28 6.86 6.79
CA PRO A 111 29.41 6.43 7.62
C PRO A 111 28.95 5.99 9.01
N LYS A 112 29.65 5.01 9.60
CA LYS A 112 29.22 4.34 10.83
C LYS A 112 29.06 5.30 12.01
N GLU A 113 29.91 6.31 12.09
CA GLU A 113 29.93 7.36 13.11
C GLU A 113 28.69 8.26 13.10
N TYR A 114 27.96 8.34 11.98
CA TYR A 114 26.71 9.09 11.88
C TYR A 114 25.46 8.22 12.07
N ARG A 115 25.63 6.90 12.21
CA ARG A 115 24.49 6.00 12.35
C ARG A 115 24.09 5.86 13.82
N PRO A 116 22.81 5.99 14.16
CA PRO A 116 22.34 5.74 15.52
C PRO A 116 22.59 4.28 15.93
N THR A 117 22.79 4.04 17.23
CA THR A 117 22.89 2.66 17.75
C THR A 117 21.55 1.94 17.54
N PRO A 118 21.53 0.75 16.91
CA PRO A 118 20.30 -0.02 16.74
C PRO A 118 19.69 -0.43 18.07
N SER A 119 18.38 -0.21 18.22
CA SER A 119 17.64 -0.69 19.37
C SER A 119 17.32 -2.17 19.25
N VAL A 120 17.86 -2.97 20.15
CA VAL A 120 17.58 -4.42 20.24
C VAL A 120 16.52 -4.75 21.29
N VAL A 121 16.20 -3.81 22.19
CA VAL A 121 15.32 -4.03 23.35
C VAL A 121 13.92 -3.45 23.14
N LEU A 122 13.80 -2.36 22.37
CA LEU A 122 12.56 -1.59 22.32
C LEU A 122 11.38 -2.40 21.77
N LEU A 123 11.51 -3.00 20.58
CA LEU A 123 10.39 -3.70 19.95
C LEU A 123 9.96 -4.95 20.75
N PRO A 124 10.87 -5.84 21.23
CA PRO A 124 10.49 -6.94 22.12
C PRO A 124 9.79 -6.47 23.40
N THR A 125 10.28 -5.37 23.99
CA THR A 125 9.69 -4.80 25.22
C THR A 125 8.28 -4.26 24.95
N LEU A 126 8.09 -3.51 23.86
CA LEU A 126 6.78 -3.00 23.48
C LEU A 126 5.81 -4.15 23.15
N GLU A 127 6.27 -5.21 22.49
CA GLU A 127 5.43 -6.37 22.20
C GLU A 127 4.97 -7.06 23.50
N SER A 128 5.90 -7.25 24.43
CA SER A 128 5.61 -7.85 25.75
C SER A 128 4.67 -6.99 26.59
N VAL A 129 4.88 -5.67 26.61
CA VAL A 129 4.05 -4.73 27.39
C VAL A 129 2.65 -4.56 26.79
N LEU A 130 2.54 -4.46 25.46
CA LEU A 130 1.26 -4.18 24.79
C LEU A 130 0.40 -5.43 24.59
N TYR A 131 1.03 -6.59 24.35
CA TYR A 131 0.30 -7.82 23.99
C TYR A 131 0.44 -8.94 25.02
N GLY A 132 1.22 -8.73 26.08
CA GLY A 132 1.39 -9.70 27.18
C GLY A 132 2.22 -10.93 26.82
N ALA A 133 2.80 -10.98 25.61
CA ALA A 133 3.64 -12.07 25.13
C ALA A 133 4.54 -11.59 23.97
N ASN A 134 5.67 -12.27 23.77
CA ASN A 134 6.44 -12.16 22.52
C ASN A 134 5.72 -13.02 21.46
N VAL A 135 4.70 -12.42 20.82
CA VAL A 135 3.85 -13.08 19.81
C VAL A 135 4.70 -13.66 18.70
N SER A 136 5.77 -12.95 18.34
CA SER A 136 6.70 -13.35 17.30
C SER A 136 7.46 -14.63 17.68
N ASP A 137 8.00 -14.73 18.90
CA ASP A 137 8.64 -15.94 19.42
C ASP A 137 7.68 -17.15 19.39
N ILE A 138 6.43 -16.98 19.83
CA ILE A 138 5.43 -18.07 19.79
C ILE A 138 5.21 -18.58 18.36
N LEU A 139 5.02 -17.68 17.39
CA LEU A 139 4.78 -18.05 16.00
C LEU A 139 5.96 -18.79 15.36
N THR A 140 7.18 -18.51 15.82
CA THR A 140 8.40 -19.10 15.26
C THR A 140 8.67 -20.52 15.74
N ARG A 141 8.00 -20.96 16.80
CA ARG A 141 8.10 -22.33 17.34
C ARG A 141 7.27 -23.34 16.57
N PHE A 142 6.28 -22.90 15.78
CA PHE A 142 5.35 -23.75 15.05
C PHE A 142 5.51 -23.61 13.54
N THR A 143 6.64 -24.08 13.00
CA THR A 143 6.92 -24.00 11.56
C THR A 143 6.56 -25.29 10.83
N HIS A 144 6.06 -25.16 9.60
CA HIS A 144 5.73 -26.30 8.74
C HIS A 144 5.97 -25.94 7.26
N PRO A 145 6.45 -26.84 6.39
CA PRO A 145 6.73 -26.53 4.98
C PRO A 145 5.55 -25.92 4.20
N ILE A 146 4.32 -26.36 4.49
CA ILE A 146 3.11 -25.77 3.89
C ILE A 146 2.92 -24.31 4.35
N LEU A 147 3.10 -24.04 5.65
CA LEU A 147 3.02 -22.69 6.19
C LEU A 147 4.15 -21.80 5.67
N ASP A 148 5.34 -22.38 5.43
CA ASP A 148 6.45 -21.69 4.77
C ASP A 148 6.06 -21.20 3.38
N ILE A 149 5.42 -22.05 2.56
CA ILE A 149 4.92 -21.64 1.23
C ILE A 149 3.82 -20.59 1.34
N ILE A 150 2.85 -20.75 2.26
CA ILE A 150 1.77 -19.79 2.46
C ILE A 150 2.29 -18.42 2.91
N ALA A 151 3.33 -18.39 3.77
CA ALA A 151 3.97 -17.15 4.19
C ALA A 151 4.84 -16.55 3.08
N TRP A 152 5.55 -17.40 2.34
CA TRP A 152 6.49 -16.99 1.30
C TRP A 152 5.82 -16.32 0.11
N VAL A 153 4.67 -16.81 -0.37
CA VAL A 153 3.99 -16.22 -1.53
C VAL A 153 3.66 -14.72 -1.32
N PRO A 154 2.97 -14.28 -0.26
CA PRO A 154 2.69 -12.86 -0.04
C PRO A 154 3.95 -12.08 0.37
N TYR A 155 4.81 -12.63 1.24
CA TYR A 155 5.98 -11.91 1.77
C TYR A 155 7.14 -11.84 0.77
N GLY A 156 7.57 -13.00 0.27
CA GLY A 156 8.79 -13.16 -0.53
C GLY A 156 8.59 -12.85 -2.02
N VAL A 157 7.36 -12.93 -2.54
CA VAL A 157 7.04 -12.64 -3.95
C VAL A 157 6.06 -11.48 -4.06
N GLY A 158 4.91 -11.59 -3.37
CA GLY A 158 3.80 -10.65 -3.47
C GLY A 158 4.21 -9.21 -3.13
N HIS A 159 4.96 -9.01 -2.05
CA HIS A 159 5.44 -7.69 -1.65
C HIS A 159 6.17 -6.92 -2.77
N TYR A 160 6.86 -7.62 -3.67
CA TYR A 160 7.60 -7.00 -4.77
C TYR A 160 6.77 -6.86 -6.06
N VAL A 161 5.71 -7.65 -6.22
CA VAL A 161 4.95 -7.75 -7.48
C VAL A 161 3.60 -7.03 -7.38
N VAL A 162 2.90 -7.18 -6.26
CA VAL A 162 1.54 -6.64 -6.05
C VAL A 162 1.47 -5.12 -6.21
N PRO A 163 2.44 -4.29 -5.76
CA PRO A 163 2.39 -2.85 -6.00
C PRO A 163 2.27 -2.48 -7.49
N PHE A 164 2.95 -3.24 -8.36
CA PHE A 164 2.87 -3.06 -9.81
C PHE A 164 1.54 -3.56 -10.38
N VAL A 165 1.00 -4.65 -9.84
CA VAL A 165 -0.33 -5.15 -10.22
C VAL A 165 -1.41 -4.13 -9.86
N VAL A 166 -1.36 -3.56 -8.65
CA VAL A 166 -2.29 -2.50 -8.22
C VAL A 166 -2.17 -1.28 -9.13
N ALA A 167 -0.95 -0.82 -9.42
CA ALA A 167 -0.74 0.28 -10.35
C ALA A 167 -1.31 0.01 -11.76
N ALA A 168 -1.05 -1.18 -12.31
CA ALA A 168 -1.57 -1.58 -13.62
C ALA A 168 -3.11 -1.69 -13.62
N PHE A 169 -3.70 -2.20 -12.53
CA PHE A 169 -5.14 -2.33 -12.39
C PHE A 169 -5.83 -0.97 -12.27
N LEU A 170 -5.28 -0.06 -11.47
CA LEU A 170 -5.74 1.33 -11.37
C LEU A 170 -5.61 2.05 -12.70
N TRP A 171 -4.48 1.86 -13.41
CA TRP A 171 -4.31 2.40 -14.76
C TRP A 171 -5.43 1.89 -15.67
N LEU A 172 -5.68 0.59 -15.75
CA LEU A 172 -6.68 0.04 -16.68
C LEU A 172 -8.11 0.51 -16.38
N PHE A 173 -8.52 0.51 -15.11
CA PHE A 173 -9.93 0.58 -14.75
C PHE A 173 -10.36 1.85 -13.99
N ARG A 174 -9.44 2.77 -13.68
CA ARG A 174 -9.75 4.01 -12.94
C ARG A 174 -9.20 5.26 -13.63
N PRO A 175 -9.69 6.46 -13.28
CA PRO A 175 -9.14 7.72 -13.78
C PRO A 175 -7.64 7.84 -13.48
N LYS A 176 -6.90 8.60 -14.30
CA LYS A 176 -5.44 8.76 -14.15
C LYS A 176 -5.05 9.33 -12.77
N GLU A 177 -5.95 10.10 -12.18
CA GLU A 177 -5.84 10.69 -10.84
C GLU A 177 -5.67 9.61 -9.77
N ALA A 178 -6.35 8.45 -9.91
CA ALA A 178 -6.22 7.33 -8.99
C ALA A 178 -4.82 6.71 -9.04
N LEU A 179 -4.25 6.55 -10.24
CA LEU A 179 -2.88 6.07 -10.43
C LEU A 179 -1.85 7.08 -9.88
N HIS A 180 -2.05 8.38 -10.13
CA HIS A 180 -1.18 9.42 -9.60
C HIS A 180 -1.21 9.48 -8.07
N TYR A 181 -2.40 9.33 -7.49
CA TYR A 181 -2.58 9.24 -6.05
C TYR A 181 -1.88 8.00 -5.48
N TRP A 182 -2.05 6.82 -6.09
CA TRP A 182 -1.32 5.60 -5.73
C TRP A 182 0.19 5.81 -5.71
N ALA A 183 0.76 6.31 -6.81
CA ALA A 183 2.19 6.49 -6.95
C ALA A 183 2.76 7.45 -5.88
N ARG A 184 2.04 8.54 -5.59
CA ARG A 184 2.45 9.51 -4.57
C ARG A 184 2.30 8.95 -3.16
N ALA A 185 1.14 8.42 -2.79
CA ALA A 185 0.87 7.90 -1.45
C ALA A 185 1.78 6.72 -1.11
N PHE A 186 1.91 5.75 -2.02
CA PHE A 186 2.80 4.61 -1.85
C PHE A 186 4.28 5.05 -1.76
N GLY A 187 4.71 5.98 -2.63
CA GLY A 187 6.09 6.46 -2.65
C GLY A 187 6.47 7.25 -1.40
N PHE A 188 5.64 8.21 -0.96
CA PHE A 188 5.91 8.98 0.26
C PHE A 188 5.79 8.14 1.54
N MET A 189 4.86 7.19 1.59
CA MET A 189 4.78 6.23 2.71
C MET A 189 6.09 5.43 2.83
N ASN A 190 6.57 4.84 1.73
CA ASN A 190 7.81 4.07 1.74
C ASN A 190 9.03 4.93 2.01
N LEU A 191 9.11 6.14 1.42
CA LEU A 191 10.18 7.09 1.69
C LEU A 191 10.22 7.44 3.19
N THR A 192 9.07 7.76 3.77
CA THR A 192 8.97 8.09 5.20
C THR A 192 9.37 6.92 6.07
N GLY A 193 8.91 5.70 5.75
CA GLY A 193 9.30 4.51 6.51
C GLY A 193 10.81 4.24 6.46
N VAL A 194 11.46 4.38 5.29
CA VAL A 194 12.92 4.26 5.20
C VAL A 194 13.64 5.35 6.00
N LEU A 195 13.18 6.60 5.92
CA LEU A 195 13.77 7.68 6.70
C LEU A 195 13.64 7.41 8.21
N ILE A 196 12.49 6.91 8.67
CA ILE A 196 12.30 6.49 10.07
C ILE A 196 13.28 5.37 10.42
N GLN A 197 13.39 4.32 9.60
CA GLN A 197 14.28 3.19 9.85
C GLN A 197 15.77 3.61 9.91
N ILE A 198 16.17 4.67 9.20
CA ILE A 198 17.53 5.23 9.24
C ILE A 198 17.78 5.98 10.54
N VAL A 199 16.84 6.83 10.98
CA VAL A 199 17.01 7.66 12.20
C VAL A 199 16.67 6.90 13.48
N PHE A 200 15.89 5.83 13.37
CA PHE A 200 15.41 5.01 14.48
C PHE A 200 15.59 3.51 14.19
N PRO A 201 16.84 3.04 14.04
CA PRO A 201 17.13 1.65 13.70
C PRO A 201 16.68 0.72 14.83
N CYS A 202 15.91 -0.31 14.47
CA CYS A 202 15.43 -1.34 15.38
C CYS A 202 15.74 -2.73 14.81
N ALA A 203 16.22 -3.63 15.65
CA ALA A 203 16.44 -5.02 15.27
C ALA A 203 15.11 -5.77 15.12
N ALA A 204 15.06 -6.70 14.17
CA ALA A 204 13.93 -7.60 13.92
C ALA A 204 14.04 -8.89 14.75
N PRO A 205 12.98 -9.73 14.83
CA PRO A 205 12.98 -10.95 15.65
C PRO A 205 14.10 -11.93 15.34
N TRP A 206 14.53 -12.06 14.06
CA TRP A 206 15.65 -12.91 13.70
C TRP A 206 16.93 -12.57 14.47
N TYR A 207 17.13 -11.29 14.85
CA TYR A 207 18.30 -10.86 15.59
C TYR A 207 18.23 -11.37 17.02
N GLU A 208 17.08 -11.16 17.69
CA GLU A 208 16.86 -11.64 19.06
C GLU A 208 17.05 -13.16 19.15
N LEU A 209 16.56 -13.91 18.16
CA LEU A 209 16.71 -15.37 18.13
C LEU A 209 18.17 -15.83 18.02
N ILE A 210 19.05 -15.07 17.38
CA ILE A 210 20.46 -15.45 17.16
C ILE A 210 21.37 -14.88 18.25
N TYR A 211 21.14 -13.64 18.65
CA TYR A 211 22.04 -12.83 19.46
C TYR A 211 21.45 -12.43 20.82
N GLY A 212 20.18 -12.76 21.08
CA GLY A 212 19.45 -12.24 22.23
C GLY A 212 19.35 -10.73 22.21
N LEU A 213 19.45 -10.11 23.39
CA LEU A 213 19.46 -8.66 23.56
C LEU A 213 20.87 -8.05 23.57
N THR A 214 21.86 -8.77 23.02
CA THR A 214 23.23 -8.23 22.94
C THR A 214 23.27 -6.98 22.05
N PRO A 215 23.97 -5.91 22.48
CA PRO A 215 24.03 -4.67 21.70
C PRO A 215 24.49 -4.93 20.27
N ALA A 216 23.72 -4.40 19.31
CA ALA A 216 24.01 -4.54 17.89
C ALA A 216 24.95 -3.45 17.39
N ASP A 217 25.75 -3.78 16.37
CA ASP A 217 26.52 -2.82 15.61
C ASP A 217 26.42 -3.07 14.10
N TYR A 218 26.93 -2.14 13.29
CA TYR A 218 26.89 -2.19 11.83
C TYR A 218 27.94 -3.10 11.18
N SER A 219 28.60 -3.98 11.95
CA SER A 219 29.36 -5.12 11.41
C SER A 219 28.46 -6.33 11.14
N ILE A 220 27.30 -6.39 11.79
CA ILE A 220 26.34 -7.48 11.66
C ILE A 220 25.64 -7.39 10.31
N ARG A 221 25.65 -8.51 9.58
CA ARG A 221 24.96 -8.65 8.29
C ARG A 221 23.49 -8.99 8.50
N GLY A 222 22.65 -8.67 7.50
CA GLY A 222 21.25 -9.06 7.54
C GLY A 222 21.08 -10.58 7.47
N SER A 223 19.96 -11.06 8.01
CA SER A 223 19.61 -12.48 8.03
C SER A 223 18.36 -12.74 7.19
N PRO A 224 18.30 -13.86 6.44
CA PRO A 224 17.06 -14.29 5.79
C PRO A 224 15.99 -14.75 6.79
N GLY A 225 16.31 -14.87 8.08
CA GLY A 225 15.34 -15.31 9.09
C GLY A 225 14.66 -16.63 8.70
N GLY A 226 13.34 -16.67 8.77
CA GLY A 226 12.55 -17.83 8.37
C GLY A 226 12.62 -18.17 6.88
N LEU A 227 12.97 -17.23 6.00
CA LEU A 227 13.13 -17.48 4.56
C LEU A 227 14.29 -18.42 4.24
N ALA A 228 15.23 -18.64 5.17
CA ALA A 228 16.24 -19.69 5.02
C ALA A 228 15.61 -21.08 4.80
N ARG A 229 14.37 -21.31 5.27
CA ARG A 229 13.62 -22.53 5.00
C ARG A 229 13.19 -22.64 3.54
N ILE A 230 12.87 -21.53 2.89
CA ILE A 230 12.51 -21.47 1.47
C ILE A 230 13.74 -21.74 0.59
N ASP A 231 14.87 -21.11 0.92
CA ASP A 231 16.15 -21.41 0.26
C ASP A 231 16.45 -22.91 0.32
N ARG A 232 16.31 -23.54 1.50
CA ARG A 232 16.48 -25.00 1.65
C ARG A 232 15.47 -25.81 0.86
N LEU A 233 14.20 -25.39 0.83
CA LEU A 233 13.12 -26.10 0.14
C LEU A 233 13.34 -26.14 -1.37
N PHE A 234 13.90 -25.07 -1.95
CA PHE A 234 14.19 -24.97 -3.38
C PHE A 234 15.66 -25.21 -3.74
N HIS A 235 16.49 -25.65 -2.78
CA HIS A 235 17.93 -25.87 -2.95
C HIS A 235 18.68 -24.65 -3.52
N GLY A 236 18.26 -23.44 -3.11
CA GLY A 236 18.84 -22.18 -3.52
C GLY A 236 19.47 -21.39 -2.37
N SER A 237 19.88 -20.16 -2.66
CA SER A 237 20.47 -19.22 -1.70
C SER A 237 20.03 -17.78 -1.96
N GLY A 238 18.90 -17.61 -2.65
CA GLY A 238 18.42 -16.31 -3.12
C GLY A 238 18.12 -15.37 -1.96
N TYR A 239 17.36 -15.83 -0.97
CA TYR A 239 17.02 -15.01 0.19
C TYR A 239 18.21 -14.78 1.11
N THR A 240 19.02 -15.81 1.34
CA THR A 240 20.26 -15.69 2.12
C THR A 240 21.17 -14.62 1.51
N THR A 241 21.36 -14.64 0.19
CA THR A 241 22.18 -13.64 -0.51
C THR A 241 21.55 -12.25 -0.45
N ALA A 242 20.25 -12.13 -0.72
CA ALA A 242 19.56 -10.84 -0.72
C ALA A 242 19.59 -10.16 0.65
N PHE A 243 19.20 -10.89 1.71
CA PHE A 243 19.14 -10.32 3.06
C PHE A 243 20.53 -10.07 3.66
N SER A 244 21.52 -10.91 3.37
CA SER A 244 22.91 -10.67 3.81
C SER A 244 23.51 -9.38 3.24
N ASN A 245 22.99 -8.93 2.09
CA ASN A 245 23.42 -7.71 1.40
C ASN A 245 22.40 -6.56 1.51
N SER A 246 21.41 -6.67 2.40
CA SER A 246 20.42 -5.61 2.60
C SER A 246 21.12 -4.29 2.99
N PRO A 247 20.81 -3.16 2.32
CA PRO A 247 21.31 -1.84 2.71
C PRO A 247 20.95 -1.44 4.15
N LEU A 248 19.85 -1.99 4.67
CA LEU A 248 19.21 -1.56 5.90
C LEU A 248 18.90 -2.78 6.78
N VAL A 249 19.90 -3.22 7.55
CA VAL A 249 19.83 -4.43 8.39
C VAL A 249 18.88 -4.26 9.59
N PHE A 250 18.91 -3.09 10.24
CA PHE A 250 18.12 -2.78 11.44
C PHE A 250 16.91 -1.91 11.11
N GLY A 251 16.24 -2.21 10.00
CA GLY A 251 15.07 -1.47 9.53
C GLY A 251 13.74 -2.08 9.93
N ALA A 252 13.60 -2.65 11.14
CA ALA A 252 12.36 -3.33 11.53
C ALA A 252 11.17 -2.35 11.65
N PHE A 253 11.35 -1.24 12.36
CA PHE A 253 10.28 -0.28 12.63
C PHE A 253 10.32 0.96 11.72
N PRO A 254 9.20 1.36 11.10
CA PRO A 254 7.94 0.61 10.95
C PRO A 254 8.07 -0.49 9.88
N SER A 255 7.17 -1.47 9.89
CA SER A 255 7.16 -2.52 8.87
C SER A 255 6.66 -1.99 7.53
N LEU A 256 7.56 -1.86 6.55
CA LEU A 256 7.19 -1.48 5.17
C LEU A 256 6.44 -2.60 4.43
N HIS A 257 6.61 -3.86 4.82
CA HIS A 257 5.79 -4.97 4.34
C HIS A 257 4.33 -4.78 4.73
N ALA A 258 4.06 -4.53 6.02
CA ALA A 258 2.71 -4.27 6.52
C ALA A 258 2.13 -2.97 5.93
N ALA A 259 2.95 -1.91 5.85
CA ALA A 259 2.53 -0.64 5.27
C ALA A 259 2.09 -0.81 3.80
N SER A 260 2.87 -1.54 3.00
CA SER A 260 2.57 -1.80 1.59
C SER A 260 1.27 -2.61 1.43
N ALA A 261 1.13 -3.71 2.16
CA ALA A 261 -0.09 -4.53 2.11
C ALA A 261 -1.34 -3.78 2.58
N THR A 262 -1.20 -2.92 3.60
CA THR A 262 -2.29 -2.04 4.07
C THR A 262 -2.67 -1.05 2.98
N MET A 263 -1.69 -0.39 2.36
CA MET A 263 -1.91 0.58 1.29
C MET A 263 -2.59 -0.07 0.08
N GLU A 264 -2.14 -1.25 -0.34
CA GLU A 264 -2.77 -2.05 -1.39
C GLU A 264 -4.22 -2.37 -1.05
N ALA A 265 -4.49 -2.85 0.18
CA ALA A 265 -5.84 -3.16 0.62
C ALA A 265 -6.75 -1.92 0.65
N LEU A 266 -6.27 -0.79 1.17
CA LEU A 266 -7.01 0.47 1.21
C LEU A 266 -7.36 0.97 -0.19
N PHE A 267 -6.39 0.99 -1.11
CA PHE A 267 -6.63 1.41 -2.49
C PHE A 267 -7.62 0.49 -3.19
N ILE A 268 -7.39 -0.82 -3.15
CA ILE A 268 -8.26 -1.76 -3.85
C ILE A 268 -9.66 -1.79 -3.23
N SER A 269 -9.80 -1.65 -1.90
CA SER A 269 -11.11 -1.47 -1.26
C SER A 269 -11.81 -0.19 -1.65
N HIS A 270 -11.09 0.92 -1.75
CA HIS A 270 -11.68 2.22 -2.08
C HIS A 270 -12.14 2.29 -3.53
N PHE A 271 -11.30 1.82 -4.46
CA PHE A 271 -11.58 1.85 -5.89
C PHE A 271 -12.40 0.64 -6.36
N PHE A 272 -12.40 -0.49 -5.63
CA PHE A 272 -13.11 -1.73 -5.99
C PHE A 272 -13.75 -2.38 -4.74
N PRO A 273 -14.78 -1.75 -4.15
CA PRO A 273 -15.33 -2.14 -2.84
C PRO A 273 -15.77 -3.60 -2.74
N GLN A 274 -16.18 -4.22 -3.84
CA GLN A 274 -16.55 -5.64 -3.93
C GLN A 274 -15.40 -6.61 -3.57
N THR A 275 -14.15 -6.15 -3.60
CA THR A 275 -12.96 -6.96 -3.32
C THR A 275 -12.45 -6.84 -1.87
N THR A 276 -13.06 -5.96 -1.07
CA THR A 276 -12.57 -5.57 0.26
C THR A 276 -12.22 -6.74 1.17
N LYS A 277 -13.11 -7.72 1.32
CA LYS A 277 -12.86 -8.88 2.18
C LYS A 277 -11.62 -9.68 1.77
N TRP A 278 -11.33 -9.74 0.47
CA TRP A 278 -10.22 -10.53 -0.07
C TRP A 278 -8.88 -9.82 0.13
N VAL A 279 -8.84 -8.51 -0.13
CA VAL A 279 -7.60 -7.74 0.01
C VAL A 279 -7.19 -7.53 1.47
N PHE A 280 -8.15 -7.37 2.38
CA PHE A 280 -7.85 -7.39 3.82
C PHE A 280 -7.50 -8.80 4.31
N GLY A 281 -8.06 -9.86 3.72
CA GLY A 281 -7.60 -11.23 3.95
C GLY A 281 -6.15 -11.44 3.54
N TYR A 282 -5.76 -10.93 2.37
CA TYR A 282 -4.36 -10.91 1.92
C TYR A 282 -3.45 -10.14 2.89
N ALA A 283 -3.84 -8.93 3.29
CA ALA A 283 -3.05 -8.13 4.22
C ALA A 283 -2.86 -8.84 5.57
N ALA A 284 -3.90 -9.48 6.11
CA ALA A 284 -3.81 -10.26 7.34
C ALA A 284 -2.84 -11.45 7.23
N ILE A 285 -2.87 -12.18 6.11
CA ILE A 285 -1.91 -13.26 5.84
C ILE A 285 -0.49 -12.71 5.74
N LEU A 286 -0.30 -11.55 5.09
CA LEU A 286 1.02 -10.92 4.97
C LEU A 286 1.55 -10.46 6.34
N TYR A 287 0.70 -9.88 7.21
CA TYR A 287 1.09 -9.52 8.57
C TYR A 287 1.58 -10.75 9.34
N TRP A 288 0.79 -11.82 9.33
CA TRP A 288 1.20 -13.09 9.92
C TRP A 288 2.52 -13.60 9.33
N ALA A 289 2.67 -13.55 7.99
CA ALA A 289 3.87 -14.00 7.31
C ALA A 289 5.13 -13.25 7.76
N THR A 290 5.05 -11.93 7.98
CA THR A 290 6.20 -11.15 8.46
C THR A 290 6.71 -11.61 9.83
N MET A 291 5.80 -11.96 10.75
CA MET A 291 6.14 -12.47 12.08
C MET A 291 6.60 -13.93 12.02
N TYR A 292 5.87 -14.78 11.28
CA TYR A 292 6.19 -16.19 11.08
C TYR A 292 7.57 -16.41 10.42
N LEU A 293 7.98 -15.48 9.55
CA LEU A 293 9.30 -15.47 8.91
C LEU A 293 10.35 -14.68 9.70
N THR A 294 10.08 -14.30 10.97
CA THR A 294 11.02 -13.64 11.90
C THR A 294 11.51 -12.24 11.48
N HIS A 295 10.76 -11.53 10.63
CA HIS A 295 11.22 -10.25 10.09
C HIS A 295 10.60 -9.02 10.77
N HIS A 296 9.47 -9.18 11.44
CA HIS A 296 8.81 -8.09 12.16
C HIS A 296 8.16 -8.60 13.43
N TYR A 297 8.08 -7.73 14.43
CA TYR A 297 7.22 -7.91 15.59
C TYR A 297 5.78 -7.51 15.24
N LEU A 298 4.83 -7.70 16.15
CA LEU A 298 3.47 -7.19 15.92
C LEU A 298 3.41 -5.65 15.98
N VAL A 299 4.23 -5.03 16.84
CA VAL A 299 4.19 -3.57 17.08
C VAL A 299 4.64 -2.75 15.87
N ASP A 300 5.67 -3.18 15.15
CA ASP A 300 6.13 -2.55 13.92
C ASP A 300 5.23 -2.87 12.72
N VAL A 301 4.55 -4.02 12.70
CA VAL A 301 3.44 -4.30 11.77
C VAL A 301 2.32 -3.27 11.95
N VAL A 302 1.85 -3.06 13.19
CA VAL A 302 0.84 -2.04 13.50
C VAL A 302 1.32 -0.65 13.12
N GLY A 303 2.56 -0.30 13.47
CA GLY A 303 3.17 0.99 13.10
C GLY A 303 3.19 1.23 11.58
N GLY A 304 3.53 0.20 10.80
CA GLY A 304 3.50 0.24 9.33
C GLY A 304 2.08 0.44 8.79
N SER A 305 1.09 -0.30 9.31
CA SER A 305 -0.30 -0.13 8.92
C SER A 305 -0.86 1.25 9.26
N CYS A 306 -0.53 1.80 10.43
CA CYS A 306 -0.90 3.17 10.81
C CYS A 306 -0.27 4.21 9.86
N LEU A 307 0.98 4.02 9.47
CA LEU A 307 1.66 4.88 8.49
C LEU A 307 0.93 4.87 7.14
N ALA A 308 0.54 3.68 6.66
CA ALA A 308 -0.21 3.55 5.41
C ALA A 308 -1.58 4.24 5.47
N VAL A 309 -2.33 4.04 6.56
CA VAL A 309 -3.62 4.71 6.79
C VAL A 309 -3.45 6.23 6.79
N ALA A 310 -2.42 6.75 7.46
CA ALA A 310 -2.14 8.18 7.50
C ALA A 310 -1.86 8.73 6.10
N PHE A 311 -0.95 8.12 5.33
CA PHE A 311 -0.62 8.56 3.98
C PHE A 311 -1.80 8.43 3.01
N PHE A 312 -2.62 7.40 3.15
CA PHE A 312 -3.85 7.25 2.39
C PHE A 312 -4.77 8.45 2.62
N PHE A 313 -5.18 8.72 3.86
CA PHE A 313 -6.13 9.81 4.11
C PHE A 313 -5.53 11.22 3.90
N LEU A 314 -4.27 11.45 4.24
CA LEU A 314 -3.62 12.76 4.08
C LEU A 314 -3.39 13.14 2.63
N MET A 315 -3.19 12.16 1.75
CA MET A 315 -2.88 12.41 0.34
C MET A 315 -4.07 12.20 -0.61
N MET A 316 -5.22 11.76 -0.11
CA MET A 316 -6.40 11.51 -0.93
C MET A 316 -6.93 12.83 -1.54
N PRO A 317 -6.95 12.96 -2.88
CA PRO A 317 -7.54 14.10 -3.56
C PRO A 317 -9.04 14.21 -3.26
N GLU A 318 -9.56 15.43 -3.12
CA GLU A 318 -10.99 15.67 -2.84
C GLU A 318 -11.89 15.02 -3.89
N GLU A 319 -11.46 15.01 -5.15
CA GLU A 319 -12.20 14.47 -6.28
C GLU A 319 -12.37 12.95 -6.20
N LEU A 320 -11.50 12.27 -5.44
CA LEU A 320 -11.52 10.81 -5.29
C LEU A 320 -12.18 10.35 -3.98
N LYS A 321 -12.64 11.27 -3.12
CA LYS A 321 -13.27 10.91 -1.82
C LYS A 321 -14.66 10.34 -1.97
N SER A 322 -15.44 10.82 -2.94
CA SER A 322 -16.81 10.35 -3.11
C SER A 322 -16.84 8.92 -3.67
N PRO A 323 -17.73 8.03 -3.18
CA PRO A 323 -17.84 6.67 -3.72
C PRO A 323 -18.08 6.66 -5.24
N ALA A 324 -18.94 7.56 -5.73
CA ALA A 324 -19.24 7.66 -7.16
C ALA A 324 -18.00 7.98 -8.00
N ALA A 325 -17.19 8.97 -7.58
CA ALA A 325 -15.98 9.34 -8.29
C ALA A 325 -14.87 8.27 -8.14
N ALA A 326 -14.73 7.67 -6.96
CA ALA A 326 -13.79 6.58 -6.72
C ALA A 326 -14.08 5.37 -7.61
N THR A 327 -15.34 5.04 -7.87
CA THR A 327 -15.70 3.90 -8.72
C THR A 327 -15.86 4.24 -10.20
N SER A 328 -15.68 5.51 -10.58
CA SER A 328 -15.88 5.97 -11.96
C SER A 328 -14.93 5.23 -12.95
N PRO A 329 -15.40 4.93 -14.17
CA PRO A 329 -14.53 4.41 -15.21
C PRO A 329 -13.52 5.47 -15.68
N PRO A 330 -12.45 5.09 -16.40
CA PRO A 330 -11.51 6.05 -16.96
C PRO A 330 -12.23 7.10 -17.83
N GLY A 331 -12.06 8.39 -17.53
CA GLY A 331 -12.73 9.50 -18.23
C GLY A 331 -14.09 9.90 -17.65
N GLY A 332 -14.65 9.12 -16.72
CA GLY A 332 -15.96 9.35 -16.11
C GLY A 332 -15.99 10.29 -14.90
N LEU A 333 -14.98 11.15 -14.72
CA LEU A 333 -15.07 12.23 -13.71
C LEU A 333 -16.10 13.26 -14.22
N PRO A 334 -17.05 13.72 -13.38
CA PRO A 334 -18.09 14.65 -13.81
C PRO A 334 -17.48 15.89 -14.50
N ALA A 335 -18.08 16.28 -15.63
CA ALA A 335 -17.59 17.28 -16.58
C ALA A 335 -17.18 18.63 -15.97
N ALA A 336 -17.65 18.97 -14.76
CA ALA A 336 -17.20 20.13 -14.00
C ALA A 336 -15.70 20.12 -13.64
N SER A 337 -15.03 18.97 -13.72
CA SER A 337 -13.60 18.80 -13.41
C SER A 337 -12.71 18.61 -14.63
N TYR A 338 -13.29 18.41 -15.82
CA TYR A 338 -12.54 18.10 -17.03
C TYR A 338 -12.28 19.39 -17.84
N ARG A 339 -11.08 19.97 -17.71
CA ARG A 339 -10.61 20.93 -18.73
C ARG A 339 -10.15 20.13 -19.94
N SER A 340 -10.86 20.32 -21.07
CA SER A 340 -10.43 19.84 -22.40
C SER A 340 -8.94 20.12 -22.62
N LYS A 341 -8.22 19.23 -23.30
CA LYS A 341 -6.80 19.46 -23.68
C LYS A 341 -6.65 20.84 -24.36
N TYR A 342 -7.64 21.25 -25.14
CA TYR A 342 -7.63 22.55 -25.82
C TYR A 342 -7.86 23.70 -24.84
N ALA A 343 -8.72 23.51 -23.84
CA ALA A 343 -8.90 24.45 -22.72
C ALA A 343 -7.70 24.54 -21.76
N ILE A 344 -6.83 23.52 -21.71
CA ILE A 344 -5.58 23.55 -20.93
C ILE A 344 -4.51 24.41 -21.63
N TYR A 345 -4.54 24.46 -22.97
CA TYR A 345 -3.54 25.19 -23.77
C TYR A 345 -4.06 26.50 -24.37
N ASP A 346 -5.27 26.93 -23.98
CA ASP A 346 -5.97 28.08 -24.56
C ASP A 346 -5.98 28.05 -26.11
N LEU A 347 -6.14 26.83 -26.65
CA LEU A 347 -6.21 26.58 -28.09
C LEU A 347 -7.67 26.55 -28.51
N GLU A 348 -8.01 27.18 -29.62
CA GLU A 348 -9.32 27.03 -30.24
C GLU A 348 -9.56 25.55 -30.58
N GLU A 349 -10.69 25.00 -30.14
CA GLU A 349 -11.10 23.65 -30.52
C GLU A 349 -11.32 23.61 -32.04
N PRO A 350 -10.72 22.65 -32.78
CA PRO A 350 -10.95 22.56 -34.21
C PRO A 350 -12.42 22.31 -34.48
N LEU A 351 -13.11 23.28 -35.09
CA LEU A 351 -14.46 23.11 -35.60
C LEU A 351 -14.44 22.03 -36.68
N VAL A 352 -14.82 20.80 -36.31
CA VAL A 352 -14.89 19.67 -37.25
C VAL A 352 -16.11 19.85 -38.16
N ARG A 353 -15.92 20.61 -39.24
CA ARG A 353 -16.79 20.55 -40.42
C ARG A 353 -16.36 19.35 -41.27
N GLY A 354 -17.09 18.24 -41.11
CA GLY A 354 -17.22 17.20 -42.13
C GLY A 354 -16.08 16.19 -42.28
N ARG A 355 -16.43 14.91 -42.11
CA ARG A 355 -15.77 13.71 -42.68
C ARG A 355 -14.23 13.69 -42.67
N GLY A 356 -13.67 13.46 -41.48
CA GLY A 356 -12.30 12.99 -41.31
C GLY A 356 -12.24 12.10 -40.08
N ARG A 357 -11.96 10.81 -40.26
CA ARG A 357 -11.86 9.81 -39.19
C ARG A 357 -10.55 10.03 -38.42
N GLY A 358 -10.55 11.04 -37.54
CA GLY A 358 -9.43 11.39 -36.66
C GLY A 358 -9.67 10.90 -35.22
N ASN A 359 -8.57 10.75 -34.46
CA ASN A 359 -8.49 10.16 -33.12
C ASN A 359 -9.54 10.58 -32.07
N GLY A 360 -10.30 11.68 -32.28
CA GLY A 360 -11.43 12.06 -31.44
C GLY A 360 -12.63 11.10 -31.51
N ALA A 361 -12.76 10.30 -32.57
CA ALA A 361 -13.80 9.28 -32.68
C ALA A 361 -13.60 8.12 -31.69
N ILE A 362 -12.35 7.78 -31.33
CA ILE A 362 -12.05 6.63 -30.45
C ILE A 362 -12.55 6.89 -29.01
N MET A 363 -12.47 8.13 -28.55
CA MET A 363 -12.93 8.50 -27.20
C MET A 363 -14.46 8.52 -27.13
N ARG A 364 -15.11 8.93 -28.23
CA ARG A 364 -16.58 8.97 -28.36
C ARG A 364 -17.17 7.58 -28.60
N ASP A 365 -16.46 6.69 -29.29
CA ASP A 365 -16.83 5.29 -29.47
C ASP A 365 -16.72 4.51 -28.15
N ALA A 366 -15.79 4.88 -27.26
CA ALA A 366 -15.70 4.31 -25.91
C ALA A 366 -16.85 4.78 -25.00
N GLU A 367 -17.21 6.07 -25.03
CA GLU A 367 -18.39 6.61 -24.32
C GLU A 367 -19.71 6.03 -24.85
N ALA A 368 -19.84 5.85 -26.16
CA ALA A 368 -21.03 5.25 -26.77
C ALA A 368 -21.21 3.79 -26.36
N TYR A 369 -20.11 3.05 -26.17
CA TYR A 369 -20.14 1.66 -25.73
C TYR A 369 -20.49 1.52 -24.23
N ASP A 370 -19.97 2.41 -23.38
CA ASP A 370 -20.29 2.45 -21.95
C ASP A 370 -21.76 2.87 -21.69
N LEU A 371 -22.35 3.72 -22.56
CA LEU A 371 -23.76 4.10 -22.48
C LEU A 371 -24.71 3.00 -22.96
N GLU A 372 -24.36 2.24 -24.01
CA GLU A 372 -25.15 1.08 -24.45
C GLU A 372 -25.17 -0.04 -23.39
N GLU A 373 -24.05 -0.31 -22.70
CA GLU A 373 -24.00 -1.33 -21.64
C GLU A 373 -24.75 -0.91 -20.34
N LEU A 374 -24.89 0.41 -20.10
CA LEU A 374 -25.75 0.94 -19.03
C LEU A 374 -27.24 0.87 -19.41
N SER A 375 -27.61 1.14 -20.67
CA SER A 375 -29.00 1.00 -21.11
C SER A 375 -29.47 -0.45 -21.14
N ASP A 376 -28.59 -1.39 -21.49
CA ASP A 376 -28.88 -2.83 -21.48
C ASP A 376 -29.06 -3.40 -20.06
N ARG A 377 -28.63 -2.65 -19.03
CA ARG A 377 -28.81 -3.01 -17.61
C ARG A 377 -30.08 -2.43 -16.99
N GLU A 378 -30.62 -1.34 -17.52
CA GLU A 378 -31.86 -0.73 -17.04
C GLU A 378 -33.13 -1.36 -17.68
N SER A 379 -33.00 -2.11 -18.78
CA SER A 379 -34.18 -2.59 -19.52
C SER A 379 -34.80 -3.91 -19.05
N ASP A 380 -34.29 -4.55 -17.99
CA ASP A 380 -34.67 -5.93 -17.63
C ASP A 380 -35.35 -6.09 -16.25
N SER A 381 -35.97 -5.02 -15.73
CA SER A 381 -36.89 -5.16 -14.59
C SER A 381 -37.92 -4.04 -14.53
N GLU A 382 -39.09 -4.26 -15.15
CA GLU A 382 -40.41 -3.83 -14.63
C GLU A 382 -41.51 -4.30 -15.59
N MET A 383 -42.02 -5.51 -15.34
CA MET A 383 -43.29 -5.97 -15.91
C MET A 383 -44.40 -5.58 -14.93
N ASP A 384 -45.05 -4.46 -15.21
CA ASP A 384 -46.17 -3.91 -14.43
C ASP A 384 -47.49 -4.60 -14.80
N ILE A 385 -48.26 -4.96 -13.78
CA ILE A 385 -49.54 -5.67 -13.86
C ILE A 385 -50.68 -4.66 -13.84
N THR A 386 -51.47 -4.62 -14.92
CA THR A 386 -52.54 -3.63 -15.15
C THR A 386 -53.85 -3.89 -14.38
N TYR A 387 -54.35 -2.80 -13.72
CA TYR A 387 -55.74 -2.25 -13.70
C TYR A 387 -56.84 -3.04 -12.93
N ARG A 388 -57.67 -2.47 -12.02
CA ARG A 388 -58.71 -1.40 -12.19
C ARG A 388 -59.27 -0.91 -10.83
N SER A 389 -59.73 0.35 -10.77
CA SER A 389 -61.00 0.74 -10.10
C SER A 389 -61.56 2.05 -10.67
N PRO A 390 -62.89 2.27 -10.71
CA PRO A 390 -63.52 3.20 -11.67
C PRO A 390 -63.83 4.62 -11.14
N VAL A 391 -63.63 5.60 -12.05
CA VAL A 391 -64.49 6.78 -12.42
C VAL A 391 -65.13 7.58 -11.24
N VAL A 392 -64.60 8.76 -10.81
CA VAL A 392 -64.84 10.19 -11.27
C VAL A 392 -66.22 10.75 -10.78
N PRO A 393 -66.48 12.06 -10.49
CA PRO A 393 -65.69 13.31 -10.58
C PRO A 393 -65.80 14.30 -9.37
N ASP A 394 -65.15 15.46 -9.55
CA ASP A 394 -65.54 16.83 -9.15
C ASP A 394 -64.95 17.50 -7.90
N GLY A 395 -64.32 18.66 -8.14
CA GLY A 395 -64.38 19.81 -7.25
C GLY A 395 -63.03 20.40 -6.81
N PRO A 396 -62.80 21.73 -6.88
CA PRO A 396 -61.45 22.27 -7.02
C PRO A 396 -60.89 23.02 -5.79
N ALA A 397 -59.57 23.18 -5.85
CA ALA A 397 -58.75 24.34 -5.45
C ALA A 397 -58.63 24.77 -3.97
N SER A 398 -57.45 25.37 -3.71
CA SER A 398 -57.11 26.22 -2.56
C SER A 398 -56.87 25.47 -1.24
N ALA A 399 -56.01 25.89 -0.33
CA ALA A 399 -55.00 26.94 -0.26
C ALA A 399 -54.38 26.83 1.13
N VAL A 400 -53.05 26.64 1.22
CA VAL A 400 -52.12 27.15 2.25
C VAL A 400 -52.48 26.97 3.77
N PRO A 401 -51.60 27.30 4.73
CA PRO A 401 -51.38 26.46 5.91
C PRO A 401 -51.79 27.19 7.21
N LEU A 402 -51.62 26.57 8.39
CA LEU A 402 -51.25 27.18 9.69
C LEU A 402 -51.58 26.16 10.80
N VAL A 403 -50.62 25.72 11.63
CA VAL A 403 -50.11 26.33 12.87
C VAL A 403 -50.96 26.06 14.14
N LYS A 404 -50.25 25.44 15.11
CA LYS A 404 -50.29 25.56 16.58
C LYS A 404 -51.23 24.72 17.47
N SER A 405 -50.53 24.08 18.43
CA SER A 405 -50.78 23.95 19.89
C SER A 405 -52.13 23.40 20.35
N GLY A 406 -52.22 22.45 21.27
CA GLY A 406 -51.25 21.83 22.17
C GLY A 406 -52.01 20.99 23.20
N GLY A 407 -51.27 20.30 24.08
CA GLY A 407 -51.83 19.81 25.36
C GLY A 407 -51.92 18.28 25.53
N ARG A 408 -50.92 17.76 26.25
CA ARG A 408 -50.98 16.68 27.28
C ARG A 408 -51.52 15.28 26.90
N ALA A 409 -50.61 14.30 26.87
CA ALA A 409 -50.44 13.28 27.92
C ALA A 409 -49.32 12.27 27.54
N SER A 410 -48.35 12.07 28.45
CA SER A 410 -47.36 10.97 28.46
C SER A 410 -47.96 9.76 29.22
N PRO A 411 -47.35 8.54 29.32
CA PRO A 411 -45.92 8.20 29.12
C PRO A 411 -45.61 6.85 28.43
N THR A 412 -44.44 6.69 27.81
CA THR A 412 -43.29 5.83 28.21
C THR A 412 -42.58 5.50 26.87
N LYS A 413 -41.26 5.31 26.68
CA LYS A 413 -40.16 4.86 27.52
C LYS A 413 -38.84 5.32 26.86
N LYS A 414 -37.92 5.73 27.73
CA LYS A 414 -36.49 6.14 27.64
C LYS A 414 -35.66 5.73 26.40
N SER A 415 -35.12 6.76 25.76
CA SER A 415 -33.77 6.83 25.16
C SER A 415 -32.74 7.17 26.26
N HIS A 416 -31.48 6.72 26.14
CA HIS A 416 -30.29 7.58 26.01
C HIS A 416 -28.95 6.83 26.26
N ARG A 417 -27.99 7.15 25.38
CA ARG A 417 -26.54 6.98 25.46
C ARG A 417 -25.94 7.59 26.73
N HIS A 418 -24.71 7.19 27.09
CA HIS A 418 -23.55 8.06 27.48
C HIS A 418 -22.34 7.14 27.80
N THR A 419 -21.23 7.20 27.05
CA THR A 419 -19.95 7.86 27.41
C THR A 419 -19.53 7.70 28.87
N ALA A 420 -18.45 6.95 29.11
CA ALA A 420 -17.71 6.98 30.37
C ALA A 420 -16.32 7.58 30.12
N SER A 421 -15.98 8.56 30.96
CA SER A 421 -14.82 9.44 30.89
C SER A 421 -13.67 8.92 31.77
N ILE A 422 -12.46 9.32 31.39
CA ILE A 422 -11.18 9.11 32.06
C ILE A 422 -11.17 9.88 33.38
N ALA A 423 -11.48 9.20 34.50
CA ALA A 423 -11.26 9.68 35.87
C ALA A 423 -11.51 8.54 36.90
N SER A 424 -10.67 7.50 36.90
CA SER A 424 -10.61 6.56 38.04
C SER A 424 -9.20 6.03 38.34
N LEU A 425 -8.18 6.57 37.68
CA LEU A 425 -6.78 6.34 38.02
C LEU A 425 -6.30 7.50 38.91
N ILE A 426 -6.58 7.42 40.21
CA ILE A 426 -5.81 8.02 41.31
C ILE A 426 -6.43 7.49 42.62
N ARG A 427 -5.60 6.87 43.46
CA ARG A 427 -5.81 6.25 44.77
C ARG A 427 -6.13 4.74 44.79
N SER A 428 -5.06 3.96 44.92
CA SER A 428 -4.96 2.88 45.90
C SER A 428 -3.48 2.50 46.11
N GLU A 429 -2.73 3.36 46.80
CA GLU A 429 -1.68 2.87 47.70
C GLU A 429 -2.39 2.38 48.98
N GLU A 430 -1.81 1.37 49.64
CA GLU A 430 -2.34 0.60 50.78
C GLU A 430 -3.40 -0.48 50.47
N ARG A 431 -2.91 -1.65 50.06
CA ARG A 431 -3.35 -2.89 50.69
C ARG A 431 -2.19 -3.87 50.77
N GLY A 432 -1.84 -4.18 52.02
CA GLY A 432 -0.69 -4.97 52.40
C GLY A 432 -0.82 -6.47 52.12
N GLU A 433 0.35 -7.07 52.29
CA GLU A 433 0.71 -8.47 52.38
C GLU A 433 -0.40 -9.43 52.81
N GLU A 434 -0.71 -10.40 51.94
CA GLU A 434 -1.08 -11.76 52.33
C GLU A 434 -0.84 -12.70 51.13
N GLY A 435 -0.07 -13.76 51.38
CA GLY A 435 0.58 -14.56 50.36
C GLY A 435 -0.31 -15.52 49.57
N TRP A 436 0.20 -15.93 48.41
CA TRP A 436 -0.22 -17.17 47.77
C TRP A 436 1.00 -17.92 47.23
N SER A 437 1.22 -19.13 47.77
CA SER A 437 2.32 -20.03 47.44
C SER A 437 2.15 -20.75 46.10
N PRO A 438 3.24 -21.23 45.47
CA PRO A 438 3.22 -21.83 44.13
C PRO A 438 2.88 -23.32 44.18
N ILE A 439 2.06 -23.79 43.24
CA ILE A 439 1.89 -25.22 42.97
C ILE A 439 2.87 -25.62 41.86
N GLY A 440 3.90 -26.35 42.24
CA GLY A 440 4.76 -27.09 41.34
C GLY A 440 4.13 -28.43 40.92
N GLY A 441 4.35 -28.81 39.66
CA GLY A 441 3.91 -30.07 39.08
C GLY A 441 4.71 -30.42 37.82
N SER A 442 5.92 -30.94 38.03
CA SER A 442 6.74 -31.80 37.16
C SER A 442 6.26 -32.06 35.72
N PHE A 443 6.94 -31.46 34.73
CA PHE A 443 7.04 -32.03 33.38
C PHE A 443 8.48 -32.55 33.17
N ALA A 444 8.61 -33.86 32.96
CA ALA A 444 9.89 -34.51 32.66
C ALA A 444 10.22 -34.33 31.16
N PHE A 445 11.40 -33.77 30.88
CA PHE A 445 11.94 -33.72 29.52
C PHE A 445 12.55 -35.08 29.15
N PRO A 446 12.25 -35.64 27.96
CA PRO A 446 13.02 -36.77 27.45
C PRO A 446 14.46 -36.32 27.10
N PRO A 447 15.49 -37.16 27.33
CA PRO A 447 16.86 -36.79 27.02
C PRO A 447 17.07 -36.61 25.51
N THR A 448 17.77 -35.54 25.16
CA THR A 448 18.24 -35.26 23.80
C THR A 448 19.16 -36.38 23.32
N PRO A 449 19.00 -36.94 22.11
CA PRO A 449 19.94 -37.93 21.60
C PRO A 449 21.27 -37.27 21.23
N THR A 450 22.30 -37.52 22.02
CA THR A 450 23.70 -37.17 21.73
C THR A 450 24.20 -38.05 20.60
N ARG A 451 24.28 -37.53 19.37
CA ARG A 451 25.04 -38.19 18.30
C ARG A 451 26.53 -37.92 18.55
N ALA A 452 27.21 -38.88 19.15
CA ALA A 452 28.66 -38.91 19.20
C ALA A 452 29.22 -38.92 17.77
N GLN A 453 29.94 -37.87 17.39
CA GLN A 453 30.85 -37.91 16.24
C GLN A 453 32.15 -38.54 16.73
N THR A 454 32.35 -39.81 16.41
CA THR A 454 33.66 -40.45 16.46
C THR A 454 34.56 -39.81 15.40
N PHE A 455 35.55 -39.05 15.86
CA PHE A 455 36.74 -38.72 15.07
C PHE A 455 37.55 -40.01 14.92
N GLU A 456 37.59 -40.58 13.71
CA GLU A 456 38.64 -41.52 13.32
C GLU A 456 39.79 -40.73 12.68
N GLU A 457 40.94 -40.74 13.37
CA GLU A 457 42.24 -40.35 12.84
C GLU A 457 42.62 -41.27 11.66
N GLY A 458 42.45 -40.76 10.45
CA GLY A 458 43.02 -41.35 9.24
C GLY A 458 44.53 -41.15 9.20
N LYS A 459 45.27 -42.19 9.60
CA LYS A 459 46.70 -42.38 9.31
C LYS A 459 46.96 -42.23 7.81
N GLY A 460 47.87 -41.34 7.44
CA GLY A 460 48.54 -41.40 6.13
C GLY A 460 49.43 -42.64 6.01
N PRO A 461 49.82 -42.99 4.78
CA PRO A 461 51.26 -43.06 4.54
C PRO A 461 51.71 -42.52 3.16
N ARG A 462 52.91 -41.91 3.23
CA ARG A 462 53.99 -41.78 2.25
C ARG A 462 53.85 -42.57 0.93
N ALA A 463 53.96 -41.87 -0.20
CA ALA A 463 55.12 -41.85 -1.10
C ALA A 463 54.88 -40.82 -2.21
#